data_AF-A0AA38ZMA7-F1
#
_entry.id   AF-A0AA38ZMA7-F1
#
_cell.length_a   1.000
_cell.length_b   1.000
_cell.length_c   1.000
_cell.angle_alpha   90.00
_cell.angle_beta   90.00
_cell.angle_gamma   90.00
#
_symmetry.space_group_name_H-M   'P 1'
#
loop_
_entity.id
_entity.type
_entity.pdbx_description
1 polymer ?
#
loop_
_entity_poly.entity_id
_entity_poly.type
_entity_poly.pdbx_seq_one_letter_code
_entity_poly.pdbx_strand_id
1 'polypeptide(L)' 'MKIISWNIQGLGSRKKRRVVKDFLHHENSDVVMFQETKREVCDMRFISSVWTTRNKDWTSLSACGALGGILII' A
#
# COMPACT_ATOMS: atom_id res chain seq x y z
N MET A 1 18.56 -4.98 2.73
CA MET A 1 17.16 -5.39 2.50
C MET A 1 16.32 -4.95 3.68
N LYS A 2 15.45 -3.96 3.48
CA LYS A 2 14.58 -3.36 4.49
C LYS A 2 13.12 -3.64 4.16
N ILE A 3 12.42 -4.26 5.09
CA ILE A 3 11.02 -4.65 4.94
C ILE A 3 10.19 -3.90 5.98
N ILE A 4 9.08 -3.30 5.54
CA ILE A 4 8.09 -2.67 6.42
C ILE A 4 6.81 -3.50 6.38
N SER A 5 6.25 -3.77 7.56
CA SER A 5 4.89 -4.30 7.68
C SER A 5 4.05 -3.31 8.47
N TRP A 6 2.94 -2.87 7.89
CA TRP A 6 2.10 -1.83 8.47
C TRP A 6 0.61 -2.16 8.32
N ASN A 7 -0.06 -2.35 9.46
CA ASN A 7 -1.52 -2.31 9.52
C ASN A 7 -2.00 -0.86 9.35
N ILE A 8 -2.49 -0.54 8.15
CA ILE A 8 -2.85 0.82 7.78
C ILE A 8 -4.27 1.18 8.20
N GLN A 9 -5.15 0.21 8.46
CA GLN A 9 -6.58 0.43 8.71
C GLN A 9 -7.24 1.31 7.64
N GLY A 10 -7.14 0.89 6.39
CA GLY A 10 -7.77 1.50 5.23
C GLY A 10 -6.85 2.44 4.46
N LEU A 11 -6.79 2.26 3.13
CA LEU A 11 -6.03 3.10 2.19
C LEU A 11 -6.93 3.89 1.22
N GLY A 12 -8.25 3.91 1.44
CA GLY A 12 -9.21 4.60 0.57
C GLY A 12 -9.00 6.11 0.47
N SER A 13 -8.57 6.78 1.55
CA SER A 13 -8.39 8.24 1.58
C SER A 13 -7.18 8.72 0.78
N ARG A 14 -7.39 9.67 -0.14
CA ARG A 14 -6.29 10.30 -0.92
C ARG A 14 -5.29 11.03 -0.01
N LYS A 15 -5.74 11.65 1.08
CA LYS A 15 -4.85 12.36 2.02
C LYS A 15 -3.93 11.36 2.73
N LYS A 16 -4.49 10.25 3.20
CA LYS A 16 -3.73 9.18 3.86
C LYS A 16 -2.70 8.54 2.93
N ARG A 17 -3.07 8.30 1.68
CA ARG A 17 -2.15 7.78 0.65
C ARG A 17 -0.93 8.67 0.43
N ARG A 18 -1.09 10.01 0.46
CA ARG A 18 0.05 10.94 0.38
C ARG A 18 1.00 10.77 1.58
N VAL A 19 0.45 10.77 2.80
CA VAL A 19 1.26 10.57 4.02
C VAL A 19 2.03 9.26 3.97
N VAL A 20 1.37 8.18 3.54
CA VAL A 20 2.01 6.86 3.37
C VAL A 20 3.12 6.95 2.33
N LYS A 21 2.85 7.53 1.17
CA LYS A 21 3.83 7.70 0.09
C LYS A 21 5.07 8.49 0.53
N ASP A 22 4.87 9.58 1.26
CA ASP A 22 5.96 10.42 1.77
C ASP A 22 6.81 9.66 2.79
N PHE A 23 6.18 8.90 3.69
CA PHE A 23 6.86 8.04 4.65
C PHE A 23 7.70 6.96 3.96
N LEU A 24 7.12 6.26 2.98
CA LEU A 24 7.81 5.21 2.24
C LEU A 24 9.01 5.73 1.44
N HIS A 25 8.88 6.94 0.89
CA HIS A 25 9.97 7.62 0.20
C HIS A 25 11.11 7.96 1.18
N HIS A 26 10.80 8.42 2.39
CA HIS A 26 11.79 8.71 3.41
C HIS A 26 12.52 7.45 3.91
N GLU A 27 11.77 6.37 4.16
CA GLU A 27 12.33 5.14 4.71
C GLU A 27 13.15 4.33 3.70
N ASN A 28 12.97 4.57 2.40
CA ASN A 28 13.63 3.88 1.28
C ASN A 28 13.58 2.34 1.41
N SER A 29 12.38 1.79 1.59
CA SER A 29 12.19 0.36 1.84
C SER A 29 12.24 -0.49 0.57
N ASP A 30 12.74 -1.72 0.70
CA ASP A 30 12.82 -2.69 -0.39
C ASP A 30 11.47 -3.39 -0.62
N VAL A 31 10.74 -3.71 0.46
CA VAL A 31 9.42 -4.35 0.41
C VAL A 31 8.52 -3.74 1.48
N VAL A 32 7.25 -3.52 1.16
CA VAL A 32 6.23 -3.01 2.07
C VAL A 32 5.00 -3.91 2.03
N MET A 33 4.56 -4.34 3.21
CA MET A 33 3.33 -5.10 3.40
C MET A 33 2.31 -4.22 4.12
N PHE A 34 1.21 -3.90 3.44
CA PHE A 34 0.06 -3.25 4.03
C PHE A 34 -1.01 -4.28 4.41
N GLN A 35 -1.46 -4.20 5.66
CA GLN A 35 -2.57 -5.00 6.19
C GLN A 35 -3.79 -4.12 6.43
N GLU A 36 -4.98 -4.72 6.42
CA GLU A 36 -6.26 -4.00 6.55
C GLU A 36 -6.38 -2.87 5.53
N THR A 37 -6.08 -3.14 4.26
CA THR A 37 -6.19 -2.10 3.20
C THR A 37 -7.64 -1.65 3.00
N LYS A 38 -8.62 -2.49 3.39
CA LYS A 38 -10.07 -2.29 3.26
C LYS A 38 -10.48 -1.88 1.85
N ARG A 39 -9.84 -2.51 0.86
CA ARG A 39 -10.04 -2.20 -0.56
C ARG A 39 -10.22 -3.48 -1.34
N GLU A 40 -11.33 -3.54 -2.08
CA GLU A 40 -11.68 -4.70 -2.90
C GLU A 40 -10.86 -4.75 -4.19
N VAL A 41 -10.51 -3.58 -4.74
CA VAL A 41 -9.74 -3.45 -5.98
C VAL A 41 -8.47 -2.65 -5.74
N CYS A 42 -7.32 -3.23 -6.06
CA CYS A 42 -6.03 -2.56 -6.16
C CYS A 42 -5.60 -2.59 -7.63
N ASP A 43 -5.62 -1.44 -8.29
CA ASP A 43 -5.22 -1.26 -9.68
C ASP A 43 -3.91 -0.47 -9.77
N MET A 44 -3.26 -0.46 -10.94
CA MET A 44 -2.01 0.29 -11.12
C MET A 44 -2.14 1.77 -10.74
N ARG A 45 -3.28 2.41 -11.03
CA ARG A 45 -3.53 3.81 -10.67
C ARG A 45 -3.48 4.03 -9.17
N PHE A 46 -4.03 3.11 -8.39
CA PHE A 46 -3.94 3.15 -6.94
C PHE A 46 -2.52 2.89 -6.44
N ILE A 47 -1.83 1.90 -6.99
CA ILE A 47 -0.45 1.61 -6.61
C ILE A 47 0.44 2.84 -6.85
N SER A 48 0.31 3.50 -8.00
CA SER A 48 1.01 4.77 -8.29
C SER A 48 0.66 5.92 -7.34
N SER A 49 -0.49 5.85 -6.65
CA SER A 49 -0.89 6.84 -5.66
C SER A 49 -0.27 6.64 -4.28
N VAL A 50 0.24 5.42 -4.00
CA VAL A 50 0.86 5.04 -2.71
C VAL A 50 2.37 4.89 -2.85
N TRP A 51 2.84 4.47 -4.02
CA TRP A 51 4.24 4.16 -4.28
C TRP A 51 4.75 4.91 -5.51
N THR A 52 6.01 5.34 -5.46
CA THR A 52 6.61 6.19 -6.52
C THR A 52 7.76 5.51 -7.23
N THR A 53 8.41 4.53 -6.60
CA THR A 53 9.56 3.86 -7.20
C THR A 53 9.07 3.01 -8.37
N ARG A 54 9.66 3.27 -9.55
CA ARG A 54 9.35 2.55 -10.78
C ARG A 54 9.87 1.11 -10.69
N ASN A 55 9.23 0.20 -11.45
CA ASN A 55 9.66 -1.18 -11.68
C ASN A 55 9.66 -2.11 -10.45
N LYS A 56 8.71 -1.95 -9.52
CA LYS A 56 8.46 -2.97 -8.49
C LYS A 56 7.17 -3.73 -8.80
N ASP A 57 7.27 -5.05 -8.73
CA ASP A 57 6.11 -5.93 -8.74
C ASP A 57 5.27 -5.70 -7.50
N TRP A 58 3.98 -5.93 -7.65
CA TRP A 58 3.04 -5.81 -6.55
C TRP A 58 2.01 -6.93 -6.64
N THR A 59 1.50 -7.31 -5.48
CA THR A 59 0.40 -8.27 -5.38
C THR A 59 -0.55 -7.84 -4.28
N SER A 60 -1.83 -8.16 -4.47
CA SER A 60 -2.85 -7.79 -3.51
C SER A 60 -3.84 -8.93 -3.29
N LEU A 61 -4.23 -9.10 -2.04
CA LEU A 61 -5.43 -9.84 -1.67
C LEU A 61 -6.54 -8.82 -1.44
N SER A 62 -7.63 -8.96 -2.18
CA SER A 62 -8.80 -8.10 -2.05
C SER A 62 -9.40 -8.18 -0.64
N ALA A 63 -9.89 -7.05 -0.14
CA ALA A 63 -10.76 -7.02 1.03
C ALA A 63 -12.16 -7.55 0.69
N CYS A 64 -12.88 -8.01 1.70
CA CYS A 64 -14.31 -8.28 1.62
C CYS A 64 -15.05 -7.15 2.34
N GLY A 65 -15.61 -6.19 1.57
CA GLY A 65 -16.15 -4.97 2.14
C GLY A 65 -15.10 -4.17 2.93
N ALA A 66 -15.37 -3.93 4.22
CA ALA A 66 -14.50 -3.16 5.11
C ALA A 66 -13.52 -4.03 5.94
N LEU A 67 -13.42 -5.32 5.65
CA LEU A 67 -12.62 -6.28 6.41
C LEU A 67 -11.44 -6.78 5.59
N GLY A 68 -10.24 -6.70 6.18
CA GLY A 68 -9.02 -7.27 5.62
C GLY A 68 -8.49 -6.51 4.41
N GLY A 69 -7.94 -7.28 3.47
CA GLY A 69 -7.18 -6.78 2.34
C GLY A 69 -5.69 -6.64 2.68
N ILE A 70 -4.85 -7.17 1.79
CA ILE A 70 -3.39 -7.14 1.92
C ILE A 70 -2.82 -6.58 0.63
N LEU A 71 -1.80 -5.74 0.72
CA LEU A 71 -1.05 -5.24 -0.42
C LEU A 71 0.44 -5.39 -0.14
N ILE A 72 1.17 -5.96 -1.09
CA ILE A 72 2.63 -6.08 -1.05
C ILE A 72 3.18 -5.30 -2.25
N ILE A 73 4.07 -4.34 -2.00
CA ILE A 73 4.71 -3.43 -2.99
C ILE A 73 6.18 -3.17 -2.67
#